data_AF-A0A2V6T7Y5-F1
#
_entry.id   AF-A0A2V6T7Y5-F1
#
_cell.length_a   1.000
_cell.length_b   1.000
_cell.length_c   1.000
_cell.angle_alpha   90.00
_cell.angle_beta   90.00
_cell.angle_gamma   90.00
#
_symmetry.space_group_name_H-M   'P 1'
#
loop_
_entity.id
_entity.type
_entity.pdbx_description
1 polymer ?
#
loop_
_entity_poly.entity_id
_entity_poly.type
_entity_poly.pdbx_seq_one_letter_code
_entity_poly.pdbx_strand_id
1 'polypeptide(L)'
;MGRARGHGHRRVHRPHHPPVRGRAPRRARPDGPLGRGHDLPSRPAPLRSLRDVQAPGGADRSGVSGDHGGRPSRRGRRFIGGGRDERVCLDGGARRGARAGWRGFPGVVRSHPRWYPERATMSRFLSPLEALCALDAGGRGIGRLVLPGAMVAAARSLLTARRVVFVTGFVPRSDWAAETDGPSGTVVLGRALRRLGATVAYLVDPPVRPLVRACLRALGEPRDLVAVSGVSATATAPGLEAVRDLRPTHLVAVERPGRAADGGYYNARGRSVAALNAPFDTLFLERPRGAVTIGVGDGGNEIGMGRVRGRVARDVPRGRRIGSVVRTDHLIVAGTSNWGAWGLVAHLTLLAGRDLLHTPDEEARLTRAMVAAGGVDGLTGEGRPSVDRLPIPVHQALLGTLRELTSHLMTRRGATPRAGEQETA
;
A
#
# COMPACT_ATOMS: atom_id res chain seq x y z
N MET A 1 -35.48 9.53 57.89
CA MET A 1 -35.42 9.14 59.31
C MET A 1 -35.05 7.66 59.34
N GLY A 2 -33.99 7.14 59.92
CA GLY A 2 -32.82 7.65 60.61
C GLY A 2 -32.04 6.43 61.11
N ARG A 3 -30.70 6.56 61.20
CA ARG A 3 -29.77 5.81 62.07
C ARG A 3 -29.63 4.29 61.81
N ALA A 4 -28.56 3.58 62.17
CA ALA A 4 -27.14 3.80 62.46
C ALA A 4 -26.61 2.38 62.81
N ARG A 5 -25.53 1.92 62.18
CA ARG A 5 -24.24 1.51 62.80
C ARG A 5 -24.30 0.53 64.00
N GLY A 6 -23.61 -0.60 63.84
CA GLY A 6 -23.11 -1.44 64.93
C GLY A 6 -21.89 -2.26 64.47
N HIS A 7 -20.73 -1.99 65.07
CA HIS A 7 -19.42 -2.61 64.82
C HIS A 7 -19.22 -3.94 65.56
N GLY A 8 -18.26 -4.76 65.09
CA GLY A 8 -17.67 -5.86 65.86
C GLY A 8 -16.55 -6.61 65.13
N HIS A 9 -15.30 -6.26 65.43
CA HIS A 9 -14.04 -6.88 64.96
C HIS A 9 -13.82 -8.32 65.47
N ARG A 10 -13.13 -9.17 64.70
CA ARG A 10 -12.02 -10.04 65.17
C ARG A 10 -11.14 -10.59 64.02
N ARG A 11 -9.91 -10.95 64.39
CA ARG A 11 -8.62 -11.02 63.65
C ARG A 11 -8.43 -12.29 62.78
N VAL A 12 -7.82 -12.16 61.59
CA VAL A 12 -6.44 -12.55 61.17
C VAL A 12 -6.02 -14.01 61.40
N HIS A 13 -5.75 -14.74 60.31
CA HIS A 13 -4.64 -15.70 60.20
C HIS A 13 -4.14 -15.81 58.75
N ARG A 14 -2.84 -15.52 58.54
CA ARG A 14 -2.03 -15.89 57.36
C ARG A 14 -1.37 -17.25 57.61
N PRO A 15 -1.11 -18.07 56.58
CA PRO A 15 -0.10 -19.12 56.67
C PRO A 15 1.27 -18.64 56.14
N HIS A 16 2.30 -18.97 56.90
CA HIS A 16 3.73 -18.73 56.65
C HIS A 16 4.36 -19.81 55.74
N HIS A 17 5.34 -19.40 54.94
CA HIS A 17 6.36 -20.24 54.29
C HIS A 17 7.35 -20.83 55.31
N PRO A 18 8.08 -21.89 54.93
CA PRO A 18 9.49 -22.06 55.31
C PRO A 18 10.43 -22.14 54.08
N PRO A 19 11.76 -21.93 54.27
CA PRO A 19 12.67 -21.46 53.24
C PRO A 19 13.60 -22.56 52.68
N VAL A 20 14.06 -22.39 51.43
CA VAL A 20 15.21 -23.12 50.89
C VAL A 20 16.28 -22.12 50.44
N ARG A 21 17.42 -22.16 51.12
CA ARG A 21 18.68 -21.47 50.77
C ARG A 21 19.53 -22.41 49.91
N GLY A 22 20.26 -21.88 48.92
CA GLY A 22 21.46 -22.57 48.43
C GLY A 22 21.99 -22.24 47.04
N ARG A 23 22.96 -21.30 47.01
CA ARG A 23 24.16 -21.23 46.13
C ARG A 23 24.02 -20.82 44.65
N ALA A 24 24.56 -19.63 44.39
CA ALA A 24 25.09 -19.17 43.11
C ALA A 24 26.46 -19.84 42.80
N PRO A 25 26.83 -20.03 41.52
CA PRO A 25 28.20 -20.39 41.16
C PRO A 25 29.08 -19.15 40.95
N ARG A 26 30.28 -19.26 41.50
CA ARG A 26 31.38 -18.29 41.48
C ARG A 26 32.10 -18.28 40.13
N ARG A 27 32.70 -17.12 39.84
CA ARG A 27 33.76 -16.90 38.85
C ARG A 27 34.95 -17.82 39.10
N ALA A 28 35.55 -18.32 38.01
CA ALA A 28 36.91 -18.85 37.99
C ALA A 28 37.65 -18.28 36.78
N ARG A 29 38.82 -17.67 37.04
CA ARG A 29 39.92 -17.50 36.08
C ARG A 29 40.87 -18.71 36.23
N PRO A 30 41.66 -19.00 35.20
CA PRO A 30 43.11 -19.11 35.46
C PRO A 30 43.97 -18.40 34.39
N ASP A 31 45.18 -18.03 34.82
CA ASP A 31 46.29 -17.42 34.07
C ASP A 31 46.91 -18.41 33.04
N GLY A 32 47.13 -18.02 31.78
CA GLY A 32 48.43 -17.62 31.16
C GLY A 32 48.88 -18.63 30.06
N PRO A 33 49.80 -18.35 29.09
CA PRO A 33 50.59 -17.14 28.83
C PRO A 33 50.52 -16.55 27.38
N LEU A 34 51.06 -15.33 27.29
CA LEU A 34 51.56 -14.48 26.19
C LEU A 34 51.67 -15.04 24.74
N GLY A 35 51.15 -14.25 23.77
CA GLY A 35 51.39 -14.39 22.34
C GLY A 35 50.90 -13.21 21.48
N ARG A 36 51.77 -12.21 21.31
CA ARG A 36 51.88 -11.10 20.33
C ARG A 36 50.76 -10.85 19.28
N GLY A 37 50.24 -9.62 19.30
CA GLY A 37 50.18 -8.67 18.16
C GLY A 37 49.14 -8.89 17.06
N HIS A 38 48.18 -7.95 16.92
CA HIS A 38 47.86 -7.21 15.68
C HIS A 38 46.70 -6.22 15.91
N ASP A 39 46.78 -5.10 15.19
CA ASP A 39 46.14 -3.81 15.46
C ASP A 39 44.61 -3.75 15.34
N LEU A 40 44.00 -2.93 16.21
CA LEU A 40 42.61 -2.47 16.11
C LEU A 40 42.57 -1.16 15.30
N PRO A 41 41.64 -0.98 14.33
CA PRO A 41 41.31 0.35 13.85
C PRO A 41 40.10 0.94 14.59
N SER A 42 40.23 2.25 14.77
CA SER A 42 39.43 3.19 15.53
C SER A 42 38.01 3.40 15.00
N ARG A 43 37.14 3.88 15.90
CA ARG A 43 35.76 4.38 15.71
C ARG A 43 35.51 5.13 14.38
N PRO A 44 34.35 4.96 13.73
CA PRO A 44 33.95 5.85 12.66
C PRO A 44 33.38 7.17 13.21
N ALA A 45 33.78 8.27 12.57
CA ALA A 45 33.33 9.65 12.79
C ALA A 45 31.91 9.88 12.24
N PRO A 46 31.18 10.93 12.69
CA PRO A 46 29.79 11.17 12.30
C PRO A 46 29.66 11.64 10.84
N LEU A 47 28.61 11.17 10.17
CA LEU A 47 28.24 11.52 8.79
C LEU A 47 27.94 13.03 8.67
N ARG A 48 28.72 13.72 7.84
CA ARG A 48 28.47 15.11 7.41
C ARG A 48 27.40 15.17 6.31
N SER A 49 26.71 16.30 6.28
CA SER A 49 25.60 16.67 5.40
C SER A 49 25.91 16.55 3.91
N LEU A 50 25.01 15.92 3.15
CA LEU A 50 24.98 15.98 1.69
C LEU A 50 24.44 17.35 1.24
N ARG A 51 25.34 18.29 1.03
CA ARG A 51 25.21 19.37 0.04
C ARG A 51 26.48 19.36 -0.80
N ASP A 52 26.28 19.53 -2.10
CA ASP A 52 27.28 19.81 -3.14
C ASP A 52 28.15 18.64 -3.62
N VAL A 53 27.76 18.06 -4.77
CA VAL A 53 28.73 17.56 -5.76
C VAL A 53 28.32 18.05 -7.13
N GLN A 54 29.21 18.86 -7.70
CA GLN A 54 29.21 19.44 -9.04
C GLN A 54 29.38 18.38 -10.14
N ALA A 55 28.82 18.69 -11.31
CA ALA A 55 29.07 17.97 -12.56
C ALA A 55 30.44 18.31 -13.16
N PRO A 56 31.03 17.44 -14.01
CA PRO A 56 31.98 17.87 -15.01
C PRO A 56 31.34 17.84 -16.41
N GLY A 57 31.39 18.99 -17.08
CA GLY A 57 31.24 19.10 -18.52
C GLY A 57 32.59 19.02 -19.22
N GLY A 58 32.57 18.62 -20.49
CA GLY A 58 33.72 18.66 -21.39
C GLY A 58 33.32 18.15 -22.77
N ALA A 59 33.14 19.07 -23.71
CA ALA A 59 32.93 18.80 -25.12
C ALA A 59 34.24 19.05 -25.87
N ASP A 60 34.54 18.25 -26.91
CA ASP A 60 35.10 18.80 -28.15
C ASP A 60 34.89 17.88 -29.37
N ARG A 61 35.00 18.48 -30.55
CA ARG A 61 34.50 18.08 -31.88
C ARG A 61 35.55 17.40 -32.78
N SER A 62 35.06 16.98 -33.96
CA SER A 62 35.74 16.61 -35.24
C SER A 62 36.23 15.16 -35.36
N GLY A 63 36.18 14.43 -36.48
CA GLY A 63 35.66 14.63 -37.84
C GLY A 63 36.01 13.41 -38.73
N VAL A 64 35.13 13.08 -39.69
CA VAL A 64 35.35 12.48 -41.04
C VAL A 64 36.01 11.07 -41.24
N SER A 65 35.40 10.33 -42.19
CA SER A 65 35.85 9.15 -42.99
C SER A 65 35.86 7.77 -42.31
N GLY A 66 35.53 6.64 -42.94
CA GLY A 66 35.10 6.31 -44.30
C GLY A 66 34.79 4.80 -44.38
N ASP A 67 33.83 4.46 -45.25
CA ASP A 67 33.63 3.24 -46.05
C ASP A 67 34.22 1.86 -45.64
N HIS A 68 33.36 0.82 -45.59
CA HIS A 68 33.47 -0.43 -46.39
C HIS A 68 32.54 -1.57 -45.92
N GLY A 69 31.68 -2.03 -46.85
CA GLY A 69 31.67 -3.43 -47.30
C GLY A 69 30.80 -4.47 -46.54
N GLY A 70 29.85 -5.06 -47.29
CA GLY A 70 29.61 -6.51 -47.20
C GLY A 70 28.19 -6.97 -46.85
N ARG A 71 27.33 -7.16 -47.87
CA ARG A 71 26.26 -8.19 -47.86
C ARG A 71 26.85 -9.54 -48.31
N PRO A 72 26.28 -10.67 -47.88
CA PRO A 72 25.40 -11.46 -48.78
C PRO A 72 24.17 -12.04 -48.04
N SER A 73 22.95 -11.98 -48.58
CA SER A 73 22.29 -12.86 -49.56
C SER A 73 21.84 -14.25 -49.05
N ARG A 74 20.52 -14.52 -49.14
CA ARG A 74 19.81 -15.78 -49.46
C ARG A 74 18.30 -15.56 -49.22
N ARG A 75 17.44 -15.41 -50.25
CA ARG A 75 16.67 -16.46 -50.97
C ARG A 75 16.20 -17.57 -50.02
N GLY A 76 14.93 -17.93 -49.84
CA GLY A 76 13.66 -17.62 -50.51
C GLY A 76 12.71 -18.82 -50.29
N ARG A 77 11.39 -18.62 -50.35
CA ARG A 77 10.39 -19.56 -50.91
C ARG A 77 8.99 -18.93 -50.88
N ARG A 78 8.32 -19.04 -52.03
CA ARG A 78 6.93 -18.64 -52.37
C ARG A 78 5.93 -19.72 -51.93
N PHE A 79 4.65 -19.38 -51.81
CA PHE A 79 3.50 -19.79 -52.67
C PHE A 79 2.21 -19.09 -52.15
N ILE A 80 1.57 -18.17 -52.90
CA ILE A 80 0.31 -18.27 -53.71
C ILE A 80 -0.91 -18.82 -52.91
N GLY A 81 -2.10 -18.22 -52.87
CA GLY A 81 -2.68 -17.05 -53.55
C GLY A 81 -4.20 -16.92 -53.29
N GLY A 82 -4.82 -15.88 -53.87
CA GLY A 82 -6.28 -15.67 -54.02
C GLY A 82 -6.92 -14.84 -52.89
N GLY A 83 -7.68 -13.78 -53.11
CA GLY A 83 -8.15 -13.11 -54.32
C GLY A 83 -9.31 -12.18 -53.97
N ARG A 84 -9.51 -11.16 -54.82
CA ARG A 84 -10.69 -10.29 -55.02
C ARG A 84 -10.80 -9.01 -54.18
N ASP A 85 -10.46 -7.93 -54.89
CA ASP A 85 -11.04 -6.59 -54.82
C ASP A 85 -12.57 -6.60 -54.72
N GLU A 86 -13.12 -5.64 -54.00
CA GLU A 86 -14.32 -4.91 -54.43
C GLU A 86 -14.35 -3.52 -53.78
N ARG A 87 -14.24 -2.50 -54.64
CA ARG A 87 -14.52 -1.09 -54.33
C ARG A 87 -16.04 -0.92 -54.28
N VAL A 88 -16.54 -0.16 -53.33
CA VAL A 88 -17.92 0.34 -53.38
C VAL A 88 -17.91 1.86 -53.25
N CYS A 89 -18.50 2.47 -54.29
CA CYS A 89 -18.72 3.89 -54.47
C CYS A 89 -19.69 4.47 -53.43
N LEU A 90 -19.53 5.76 -53.19
CA LEU A 90 -20.47 6.63 -52.49
C LEU A 90 -21.65 6.96 -53.42
N ASP A 91 -22.88 6.85 -52.93
CA ASP A 91 -23.92 7.81 -53.27
C ASP A 91 -24.99 7.93 -52.18
N GLY A 92 -25.58 9.13 -52.07
CA GLY A 92 -26.37 9.61 -50.95
C GLY A 92 -27.85 9.19 -50.94
N GLY A 93 -28.47 9.37 -49.78
CA GLY A 93 -29.91 9.20 -49.62
C GLY A 93 -30.36 9.46 -48.18
N ALA A 94 -30.92 10.64 -47.92
CA ALA A 94 -31.58 10.99 -46.68
C ALA A 94 -32.84 10.12 -46.48
N ARG A 95 -33.08 9.62 -45.25
CA ARG A 95 -34.43 9.36 -44.69
C ARG A 95 -34.39 9.08 -43.18
N ARG A 96 -35.42 9.59 -42.51
CA ARG A 96 -35.66 9.57 -41.05
C ARG A 96 -36.14 8.19 -40.57
N GLY A 97 -35.74 7.84 -39.34
CA GLY A 97 -36.56 7.14 -38.35
C GLY A 97 -36.83 5.64 -38.51
N ALA A 98 -36.17 4.82 -37.69
CA ALA A 98 -36.76 3.59 -37.13
C ALA A 98 -35.97 3.12 -35.91
N ARG A 99 -36.67 2.93 -34.78
CA ARG A 99 -36.16 2.24 -33.59
C ARG A 99 -36.00 0.76 -33.93
N ALA A 100 -34.81 0.19 -33.75
CA ALA A 100 -34.59 -1.25 -33.76
C ALA A 100 -33.77 -1.65 -32.52
N GLY A 101 -34.36 -2.51 -31.71
CA GLY A 101 -33.87 -2.91 -30.39
C GLY A 101 -32.59 -3.73 -30.45
N TRP A 102 -31.66 -3.39 -29.56
CA TRP A 102 -30.52 -4.22 -29.22
C TRP A 102 -30.99 -5.48 -28.51
N ARG A 103 -30.86 -6.64 -29.17
CA ARG A 103 -30.97 -7.96 -28.54
C ARG A 103 -29.71 -8.21 -27.73
N GLY A 104 -29.88 -8.46 -26.43
CA GLY A 104 -28.81 -8.55 -25.44
C GLY A 104 -27.92 -9.78 -25.57
N PHE A 105 -26.67 -9.62 -25.11
CA PHE A 105 -25.73 -10.70 -24.80
C PHE A 105 -26.21 -11.50 -23.58
N PRO A 106 -26.10 -12.84 -23.57
CA PRO A 106 -26.35 -13.64 -22.38
C PRO A 106 -25.14 -13.52 -21.44
N GLY A 107 -25.34 -12.91 -20.27
CA GLY A 107 -24.28 -12.75 -19.27
C GLY A 107 -24.44 -11.59 -18.28
N VAL A 108 -25.50 -10.78 -18.39
CA VAL A 108 -25.81 -9.78 -17.37
C VAL A 108 -26.35 -10.49 -16.13
N VAL A 109 -25.50 -10.66 -15.13
CA VAL A 109 -25.94 -10.94 -13.76
C VAL A 109 -26.76 -9.72 -13.33
N ARG A 110 -28.09 -9.83 -13.42
CA ARG A 110 -28.99 -8.84 -12.83
C ARG A 110 -28.80 -8.90 -11.32
N SER A 111 -28.20 -7.86 -10.74
CA SER A 111 -28.20 -7.66 -9.30
C SER A 111 -29.66 -7.62 -8.83
N HIS A 112 -30.01 -8.49 -7.88
CA HIS A 112 -31.37 -8.56 -7.35
C HIS A 112 -31.75 -7.23 -6.65
N PRO A 113 -33.00 -6.74 -6.77
CA PRO A 113 -33.38 -5.43 -6.23
C PRO A 113 -33.32 -5.33 -4.69
N ARG A 114 -33.14 -6.44 -3.98
CA ARG A 114 -32.96 -6.47 -2.52
C ARG A 114 -31.56 -6.03 -2.03
N TRP A 115 -30.62 -5.72 -2.93
CA TRP A 115 -29.22 -5.41 -2.61
C TRP A 115 -28.92 -3.93 -2.33
N TYR A 116 -29.93 -3.07 -2.37
CA TYR A 116 -29.90 -1.75 -1.76
C TYR A 116 -31.08 -1.66 -0.81
N PRO A 117 -30.92 -1.27 0.47
CA PRO A 117 -32.08 -0.99 1.29
C PRO A 117 -32.88 0.10 0.56
N GLU A 118 -34.17 -0.14 0.33
CA GLU A 118 -35.11 0.71 -0.43
C GLU A 118 -35.27 2.13 0.14
N ARG A 119 -34.52 2.47 1.19
CA ARG A 119 -34.36 3.82 1.72
C ARG A 119 -32.92 4.07 2.18
N ALA A 120 -31.94 3.77 1.32
CA ALA A 120 -30.61 4.37 1.47
C ALA A 120 -30.70 5.86 1.11
N THR A 121 -31.32 6.67 1.98
CA THR A 121 -30.92 8.08 2.10
C THR A 121 -29.39 8.10 2.10
N MET A 122 -28.77 8.81 1.16
CA MET A 122 -27.31 9.02 1.11
C MET A 122 -26.82 9.28 2.54
N SER A 123 -26.23 8.26 3.14
CA SER A 123 -25.75 8.36 4.51
C SER A 123 -24.73 9.51 4.55
N ARG A 124 -24.90 10.44 5.49
CA ARG A 124 -24.00 11.59 5.72
C ARG A 124 -22.54 11.20 6.05
N PHE A 125 -22.13 9.95 5.87
CA PHE A 125 -20.97 9.36 6.51
C PHE A 125 -19.87 8.81 5.58
N LEU A 126 -20.10 8.59 4.29
CA LEU A 126 -19.04 8.24 3.34
C LEU A 126 -18.77 9.41 2.40
N SER A 127 -17.51 9.86 2.32
CA SER A 127 -17.16 10.80 1.25
C SER A 127 -17.35 10.09 -0.10
N PRO A 128 -17.77 10.80 -1.17
CA PRO A 128 -17.89 10.21 -2.49
C PRO A 128 -16.60 9.53 -2.97
N LEU A 129 -15.43 10.06 -2.57
CA LEU A 129 -14.12 9.48 -2.84
C LEU A 129 -13.92 8.14 -2.10
N GLU A 130 -14.29 8.08 -0.82
CA GLU A 130 -14.20 6.84 -0.03
C GLU A 130 -15.14 5.76 -0.57
N ALA A 131 -16.36 6.14 -0.96
CA ALA A 131 -17.31 5.22 -1.60
C ALA A 131 -16.78 4.67 -2.93
N LEU A 132 -16.12 5.49 -3.75
CA LEU A 132 -15.52 5.06 -5.01
C LEU A 132 -14.37 4.07 -4.77
N CYS A 133 -13.49 4.36 -3.82
CA CYS A 133 -12.39 3.45 -3.45
C CYS A 133 -12.90 2.14 -2.83
N ALA A 134 -14.08 2.15 -2.22
CA ALA A 134 -14.72 0.97 -1.62
C ALA A 134 -15.49 0.09 -2.61
N LEU A 135 -15.50 0.41 -3.91
CA LEU A 135 -16.11 -0.44 -4.92
C LEU A 135 -15.47 -1.83 -4.91
N ASP A 136 -16.30 -2.86 -4.83
CA ASP A 136 -15.87 -4.25 -4.72
C ASP A 136 -15.92 -4.97 -6.07
N ALA A 137 -15.12 -4.49 -7.02
CA ALA A 137 -15.07 -5.05 -8.37
C ALA A 137 -14.64 -6.54 -8.37
N GLY A 138 -13.89 -6.98 -7.35
CA GLY A 138 -13.50 -8.37 -7.16
C GLY A 138 -14.55 -9.26 -6.49
N GLY A 139 -15.65 -8.70 -5.99
CA GLY A 139 -16.74 -9.44 -5.33
C GLY A 139 -16.32 -10.13 -4.02
N ARG A 140 -15.38 -9.55 -3.28
CA ARG A 140 -14.80 -10.11 -2.04
C ARG A 140 -15.64 -9.83 -0.78
N GLY A 141 -16.66 -8.98 -0.87
CA GLY A 141 -17.52 -8.56 0.25
C GLY A 141 -16.94 -7.45 1.12
N ILE A 142 -15.91 -6.74 0.63
CA ILE A 142 -15.06 -5.83 1.43
C ILE A 142 -15.80 -4.59 1.92
N GLY A 143 -16.89 -4.20 1.24
CA GLY A 143 -17.70 -3.03 1.61
C GLY A 143 -18.25 -3.10 3.04
N ARG A 144 -18.45 -4.31 3.59
CA ARG A 144 -18.94 -4.52 4.97
C ARG A 144 -17.90 -4.16 6.04
N LEU A 145 -16.63 -4.13 5.66
CA LEU A 145 -15.50 -3.83 6.53
C LEU A 145 -15.17 -2.33 6.55
N VAL A 146 -15.71 -1.54 5.61
CA VAL A 146 -15.46 -0.10 5.50
C VAL A 146 -15.89 0.63 6.77
N LEU A 147 -15.03 1.53 7.23
CA LEU A 147 -15.26 2.44 8.35
C LEU A 147 -15.52 3.84 7.79
N PRO A 148 -16.77 4.34 7.85
CA PRO A 148 -17.09 5.62 7.24
C PRO A 148 -16.31 6.80 7.85
N GLY A 149 -15.75 7.65 6.98
CA GLY A 149 -14.95 8.81 7.36
C GLY A 149 -13.51 8.49 7.78
N ALA A 150 -13.09 7.23 7.75
CA ALA A 150 -11.74 6.85 8.13
C ALA A 150 -10.69 7.41 7.16
N MET A 151 -11.00 7.47 5.86
CA MET A 151 -10.10 7.99 4.83
C MET A 151 -9.81 9.48 4.99
N VAL A 152 -10.84 10.30 5.25
CA VAL A 152 -10.64 11.74 5.50
C VAL A 152 -9.91 11.98 6.82
N ALA A 153 -10.17 11.19 7.86
CA ALA A 153 -9.47 11.30 9.13
C ALA A 153 -7.97 10.97 8.99
N ALA A 154 -7.64 9.89 8.28
CA ALA A 154 -6.27 9.51 7.97
C ALA A 154 -5.55 10.57 7.11
N ALA A 155 -6.22 11.10 6.08
CA ALA A 155 -5.65 12.15 5.24
C ALA A 155 -5.36 13.44 6.04
N ARG A 156 -6.23 13.81 6.99
CA ARG A 156 -5.98 14.94 7.90
C ARG A 156 -4.75 14.74 8.77
N SER A 157 -4.53 13.55 9.32
CA SER A 157 -3.31 13.29 10.09
C SER A 157 -2.06 13.40 9.20
N LEU A 158 -2.13 12.80 8.00
CA LEU A 158 -1.06 12.81 7.01
C LEU A 158 -0.68 14.21 6.50
N LEU A 159 -1.62 15.16 6.46
CA LEU A 159 -1.35 16.54 6.04
C LEU A 159 -0.27 17.22 6.90
N THR A 160 -0.14 16.80 8.16
CA THR A 160 0.85 17.33 9.12
C THR A 160 2.07 16.42 9.29
N ALA A 161 2.18 15.36 8.48
CA ALA A 161 3.25 14.40 8.58
C ALA A 161 4.61 15.03 8.22
N ARG A 162 5.64 14.71 9.01
CA ARG A 162 7.01 15.20 8.77
C ARG A 162 7.94 14.09 8.30
N ARG A 163 7.82 12.92 8.92
CA ARG A 163 8.61 11.72 8.63
C ARG A 163 7.66 10.53 8.55
N VAL A 164 7.59 9.90 7.40
CA VAL A 164 6.65 8.81 7.11
C VAL A 164 7.43 7.59 6.66
N VAL A 165 7.16 6.47 7.33
CA VAL A 165 7.71 5.17 6.94
C VAL A 165 6.57 4.30 6.43
N PHE A 166 6.74 3.81 5.21
CA PHE A 166 5.83 2.86 4.58
C PHE A 166 6.33 1.43 4.74
N VAL A 167 5.40 0.51 4.94
CA VAL A 167 5.59 -0.93 4.73
C VAL A 167 4.56 -1.42 3.73
N THR A 168 4.95 -2.24 2.78
CA THR A 168 4.04 -2.71 1.72
C THR A 168 4.46 -4.03 1.13
N GLY A 169 3.54 -4.61 0.35
CA GLY A 169 3.71 -5.80 -0.47
C GLY A 169 3.43 -7.08 0.30
N PHE A 170 3.06 -8.11 -0.46
CA PHE A 170 2.65 -9.40 0.05
C PHE A 170 3.20 -10.48 -0.89
N VAL A 171 3.79 -11.54 -0.33
CA VAL A 171 4.07 -12.78 -1.06
C VAL A 171 3.03 -13.82 -0.63
N PRO A 172 1.99 -14.08 -1.44
CA PRO A 172 0.85 -14.88 -1.00
C PRO A 172 1.12 -16.37 -0.97
N ARG A 173 2.13 -16.85 -1.72
CA ARG A 173 2.51 -18.27 -1.82
C ARG A 173 4.00 -18.43 -2.10
N SER A 174 4.58 -19.56 -1.68
CA SER A 174 6.02 -19.83 -1.82
C SER A 174 6.47 -20.06 -3.26
N ASP A 175 5.55 -20.49 -4.13
CA ASP A 175 5.77 -20.69 -5.56
C ASP A 175 5.56 -19.41 -6.38
N TRP A 176 5.19 -18.30 -5.76
CA TRP A 176 4.84 -17.03 -6.41
C TRP A 176 5.83 -15.93 -6.01
N ALA A 177 5.95 -14.91 -6.87
CA ALA A 177 6.62 -13.67 -6.51
C ALA A 177 5.72 -12.79 -5.63
N ALA A 178 6.24 -11.62 -5.24
CA ALA A 178 5.44 -10.59 -4.58
C ALA A 178 4.33 -10.08 -5.51
N GLU A 179 3.17 -9.79 -4.93
CA GLU A 179 2.00 -9.35 -5.69
C GLU A 179 2.03 -7.87 -6.06
N THR A 180 1.22 -7.52 -7.06
CA THR A 180 1.10 -6.17 -7.62
C THR A 180 0.21 -5.23 -6.81
N ASP A 181 -0.59 -5.73 -5.85
CA ASP A 181 -1.35 -4.85 -4.95
C ASP A 181 -0.48 -4.37 -3.78
N GLY A 182 -0.59 -3.08 -3.47
CA GLY A 182 0.19 -2.40 -2.43
C GLY A 182 1.32 -1.50 -2.93
N PRO A 183 2.34 -2.03 -3.66
CA PRO A 183 3.54 -1.26 -3.99
C PRO A 183 3.28 0.03 -4.79
N SER A 184 2.41 -0.01 -5.82
CA SER A 184 2.16 1.18 -6.64
C SER A 184 1.41 2.27 -5.87
N GLY A 185 0.36 1.90 -5.13
CA GLY A 185 -0.39 2.81 -4.27
C GLY A 185 0.50 3.43 -3.18
N THR A 186 1.38 2.62 -2.58
CA THR A 186 2.37 3.09 -1.59
C THR A 186 3.29 4.15 -2.15
N VAL A 187 3.87 3.91 -3.34
CA VAL A 187 4.80 4.85 -3.98
C VAL A 187 4.08 6.13 -4.42
N VAL A 188 2.85 6.03 -4.92
CA VAL A 188 2.01 7.18 -5.27
C VAL A 188 1.72 8.05 -4.04
N LEU A 189 1.34 7.44 -2.92
CA LEU A 189 1.11 8.15 -1.66
C LEU A 189 2.41 8.77 -1.11
N GLY A 190 3.53 8.05 -1.17
CA GLY A 190 4.82 8.58 -0.78
C GLY A 190 5.25 9.80 -1.59
N ARG A 191 5.05 9.79 -2.92
CA ARG A 191 5.27 10.95 -3.80
C ARG A 191 4.41 12.14 -3.38
N ALA A 192 3.12 11.91 -3.11
CA ALA A 192 2.21 12.97 -2.68
C ALA A 192 2.70 13.63 -1.36
N LEU A 193 3.11 12.83 -0.38
CA LEU A 193 3.62 13.34 0.90
C LEU A 193 4.95 14.08 0.76
N ARG A 194 5.84 13.64 -0.12
CA ARG A 194 7.07 14.39 -0.46
C ARG A 194 6.77 15.77 -1.03
N ARG A 195 5.79 15.86 -1.94
CA ARG A 195 5.33 17.14 -2.52
C ARG A 195 4.68 18.07 -1.48
N LEU A 196 4.25 17.52 -0.34
CA LEU A 196 3.78 18.24 0.84
C LEU A 196 4.89 18.51 1.87
N GLY A 197 6.15 18.15 1.59
CA GLY A 197 7.32 18.46 2.42
C GLY A 197 7.71 17.39 3.43
N ALA A 198 7.06 16.21 3.42
CA ALA A 198 7.44 15.11 4.31
C ALA A 198 8.68 14.36 3.80
N THR A 199 9.54 13.93 4.72
CA THR A 199 10.55 12.90 4.47
C THR A 199 9.86 11.54 4.42
N VAL A 200 10.10 10.77 3.35
CA VAL A 200 9.47 9.46 3.13
C VAL A 200 10.53 8.39 2.95
N ALA A 201 10.38 7.29 3.69
CA ALA A 201 11.17 6.08 3.55
C ALA A 201 10.27 4.85 3.37
N TYR A 202 10.77 3.84 2.65
CA TYR A 202 10.07 2.58 2.42
C TYR A 202 10.85 1.44 3.08
N LEU A 203 10.25 0.79 4.08
CA LEU A 203 10.77 -0.43 4.68
C LEU A 203 10.22 -1.63 3.90
N VAL A 204 11.10 -2.31 3.17
CA VAL A 204 10.73 -3.39 2.23
C VAL A 204 11.61 -4.61 2.44
N ASP A 205 11.00 -5.80 2.35
CA ASP A 205 11.72 -7.07 2.37
C ASP A 205 12.24 -7.45 0.97
N PRO A 206 13.21 -8.38 0.88
CA PRO A 206 13.85 -8.69 -0.40
C PRO A 206 12.90 -9.08 -1.54
N PRO A 207 11.82 -9.86 -1.30
CA PRO A 207 10.87 -10.20 -2.37
C PRO A 207 10.12 -9.00 -2.95
N VAL A 208 9.76 -8.01 -2.12
CA VAL A 208 8.97 -6.84 -2.54
C VAL A 208 9.85 -5.72 -3.10
N ARG A 209 11.13 -5.66 -2.68
CA ARG A 209 12.08 -4.60 -3.07
C ARG A 209 12.16 -4.32 -4.58
N PRO A 210 12.18 -5.31 -5.51
CA PRO A 210 12.23 -5.06 -6.94
C PRO A 210 11.02 -4.27 -7.46
N LEU A 211 9.82 -4.58 -6.96
CA LEU A 211 8.57 -3.92 -7.37
C LEU A 211 8.54 -2.46 -6.94
N VAL A 212 8.84 -2.18 -5.66
CA VAL A 212 8.89 -0.79 -5.16
C VAL A 212 9.96 0.02 -5.89
N ARG A 213 11.14 -0.56 -6.17
CA ARG A 213 12.16 0.09 -7.00
C ARG A 213 11.67 0.39 -8.41
N ALA A 214 10.89 -0.51 -9.01
CA ALA A 214 10.33 -0.30 -10.34
C ALA A 214 9.32 0.85 -10.35
N CYS A 215 8.44 0.91 -9.36
CA CYS A 215 7.49 2.01 -9.19
C CYS A 215 8.19 3.36 -9.00
N LEU A 216 9.18 3.43 -8.09
CA LEU A 216 9.95 4.65 -7.84
C LEU A 216 10.64 5.13 -9.12
N ARG A 217 11.28 4.22 -9.86
CA ARG A 217 11.89 4.55 -11.16
C ARG A 217 10.87 5.07 -12.18
N ALA A 218 9.71 4.42 -12.28
CA ALA A 218 8.68 4.78 -13.25
C ALA A 218 8.07 6.17 -13.02
N LEU A 219 8.10 6.67 -11.77
CA LEU A 219 7.66 8.03 -11.42
C LEU A 219 8.80 9.05 -11.27
N GLY A 220 10.05 8.64 -11.49
CA GLY A 220 11.22 9.52 -11.27
C GLY A 220 11.45 9.89 -9.79
N GLU A 221 10.99 9.05 -8.86
CA GLU A 221 11.08 9.32 -7.42
C GLU A 221 12.41 8.84 -6.82
N PRO A 222 12.91 9.52 -5.75
CA PRO A 222 14.07 9.07 -4.99
C PRO A 222 13.92 7.65 -4.45
N ARG A 223 15.03 6.90 -4.44
CA ARG A 223 15.08 5.48 -4.05
C ARG A 223 15.37 5.29 -2.55
N ASP A 224 14.67 6.03 -1.70
CA ASP A 224 14.88 6.04 -0.24
C ASP A 224 14.32 4.76 0.40
N LEU A 225 15.08 3.67 0.27
CA LEU A 225 14.71 2.35 0.75
C LEU A 225 15.46 2.00 2.02
N VAL A 226 14.71 1.67 3.06
CA VAL A 226 15.24 0.93 4.22
C VAL A 226 15.09 -0.55 3.89
N ALA A 227 16.12 -1.14 3.29
CA ALA A 227 16.10 -2.54 2.94
C ALA A 227 16.48 -3.41 4.16
N VAL A 228 15.68 -4.44 4.45
CA VAL A 228 16.08 -5.51 5.38
C VAL A 228 16.84 -6.59 4.63
N SER A 229 17.67 -7.35 5.36
CA SER A 229 18.53 -8.40 4.79
C SER A 229 17.81 -9.74 4.59
N GLY A 230 16.59 -9.89 5.11
CA GLY A 230 15.80 -11.12 5.00
C GLY A 230 14.39 -10.97 5.56
N VAL A 231 13.68 -12.10 5.66
CA VAL A 231 12.29 -12.16 6.15
C VAL A 231 12.17 -12.73 7.57
N SER A 232 13.23 -13.31 8.13
CA SER A 232 13.24 -13.75 9.53
C SER A 232 13.26 -12.56 10.48
N ALA A 233 12.75 -12.72 11.70
CA ALA A 233 12.80 -11.68 12.73
C ALA A 233 14.23 -11.15 12.95
N THR A 234 15.22 -12.05 13.02
CA THR A 234 16.64 -11.71 13.19
C THR A 234 17.20 -10.90 12.02
N ALA A 235 16.89 -11.28 10.78
CA ALA A 235 17.34 -10.56 9.58
C ALA A 235 16.63 -9.20 9.42
N THR A 236 15.42 -9.06 9.95
CA THR A 236 14.65 -7.82 9.85
C THR A 236 15.00 -6.79 10.93
N ALA A 237 15.47 -7.23 12.10
CA ALA A 237 15.70 -6.38 13.27
C ALA A 237 16.52 -5.10 12.97
N PRO A 238 17.63 -5.14 12.19
CA PRO A 238 18.37 -3.92 11.88
C PRO A 238 17.55 -2.88 11.11
N GLY A 239 16.69 -3.29 10.18
CA GLY A 239 15.83 -2.36 9.45
C GLY A 239 14.70 -1.79 10.31
N LEU A 240 14.17 -2.59 11.25
CA LEU A 240 13.21 -2.09 12.23
C LEU A 240 13.86 -1.05 13.16
N GLU A 241 15.11 -1.28 13.57
CA GLU A 241 15.87 -0.33 14.38
C GLU A 241 16.17 0.95 13.61
N ALA A 242 16.63 0.85 12.35
CA ALA A 242 16.80 2.01 11.49
C ALA A 242 15.50 2.84 11.35
N VAL A 243 14.34 2.18 11.28
CA VAL A 243 13.05 2.87 11.29
C VAL A 243 12.78 3.59 12.62
N ARG A 244 13.15 3.00 13.77
CA ARG A 244 13.01 3.67 15.07
C ARG A 244 13.93 4.89 15.17
N ASP A 245 15.15 4.79 14.65
CA ASP A 245 16.12 5.90 14.62
C ASP A 245 15.65 7.08 13.76
N LEU A 246 14.90 6.81 12.68
CA LEU A 246 14.25 7.85 11.88
C LEU A 246 13.15 8.61 12.66
N ARG A 247 12.70 8.11 13.81
CA ARG A 247 11.66 8.69 14.67
C ARG A 247 10.44 9.15 13.84
N PRO A 248 9.77 8.22 13.13
CA PRO A 248 8.68 8.56 12.23
C PRO A 248 7.53 9.22 13.00
N THR A 249 6.94 10.24 12.36
CA THR A 249 5.66 10.79 12.81
C THR A 249 4.49 9.92 12.38
N HIS A 250 4.67 9.14 11.31
CA HIS A 250 3.65 8.27 10.76
C HIS A 250 4.23 6.94 10.29
N LEU A 251 3.52 5.85 10.58
CA LEU A 251 3.73 4.54 9.98
C LEU A 251 2.53 4.18 9.12
N VAL A 252 2.75 3.78 7.88
CA VAL A 252 1.67 3.44 6.95
C VAL A 252 1.91 2.04 6.37
N ALA A 253 0.99 1.13 6.61
CA ALA A 253 0.97 -0.18 5.98
C ALA A 253 -0.03 -0.20 4.83
N VAL A 254 0.39 -0.69 3.66
CA VAL A 254 -0.48 -0.84 2.48
C VAL A 254 -0.27 -2.23 1.90
N GLU A 255 -1.30 -3.07 1.94
CA GLU A 255 -1.22 -4.48 1.52
C GLU A 255 -0.06 -5.21 2.21
N ARG A 256 -0.02 -5.13 3.55
CA ARG A 256 1.02 -5.79 4.33
C ARG A 256 0.41 -6.77 5.32
N PRO A 257 0.82 -8.05 5.33
CA PRO A 257 0.30 -9.05 6.27
C PRO A 257 0.47 -8.61 7.73
N GLY A 258 -0.59 -8.77 8.52
CA GLY A 258 -0.56 -8.64 9.97
C GLY A 258 -0.79 -9.99 10.65
N ARG A 259 -0.17 -10.22 11.81
CA ARG A 259 -0.34 -11.49 12.53
C ARG A 259 -1.79 -11.71 12.94
N ALA A 260 -2.23 -12.96 12.85
CA ALA A 260 -3.49 -13.43 13.40
C ALA A 260 -3.39 -13.68 14.91
N ALA A 261 -4.47 -14.17 15.51
CA ALA A 261 -4.57 -14.35 16.97
C ALA A 261 -3.60 -15.40 17.54
N ASP A 262 -3.19 -16.37 16.71
CA ASP A 262 -2.18 -17.39 17.05
C ASP A 262 -0.74 -16.93 16.76
N GLY A 263 -0.55 -15.67 16.34
CA GLY A 263 0.75 -15.11 15.96
C GLY A 263 1.22 -15.49 14.56
N GLY A 264 0.48 -16.33 13.82
CA GLY A 264 0.79 -16.69 12.45
C GLY A 264 0.41 -15.60 11.44
N TYR A 265 0.89 -15.73 10.21
CA TYR A 265 0.50 -14.87 9.08
C TYR A 265 -0.13 -15.76 8.01
N TYR A 266 -1.29 -15.37 7.50
CA TYR A 266 -2.05 -16.21 6.57
C TYR A 266 -2.46 -15.44 5.31
N ASN A 267 -2.51 -16.13 4.18
CA ASN A 267 -3.22 -15.63 2.99
C ASN A 267 -4.73 -15.90 3.11
N ALA A 268 -5.53 -15.40 2.15
CA ALA A 268 -6.98 -15.60 2.10
C ALA A 268 -7.45 -17.07 2.08
N ARG A 269 -6.56 -18.02 1.70
CA ARG A 269 -6.84 -19.46 1.73
C ARG A 269 -6.54 -20.09 3.09
N GLY A 270 -6.06 -19.32 4.07
CA GLY A 270 -5.67 -19.79 5.39
C GLY A 270 -4.33 -20.52 5.42
N ARG A 271 -3.50 -20.40 4.38
CA ARG A 271 -2.15 -20.98 4.35
C ARG A 271 -1.16 -20.03 4.97
N SER A 272 -0.19 -20.56 5.72
CA SER A 272 0.85 -19.75 6.34
C SER A 272 1.71 -19.06 5.28
N VAL A 273 2.00 -17.79 5.49
CA VAL A 273 2.90 -16.96 4.67
C VAL A 273 4.01 -16.32 5.51
N ALA A 274 4.17 -16.77 6.76
CA ALA A 274 5.14 -16.22 7.70
C ALA A 274 6.59 -16.35 7.21
N ALA A 275 6.92 -17.44 6.51
CA ALA A 275 8.25 -17.66 5.95
C ALA A 275 8.54 -16.82 4.69
N LEU A 276 7.53 -16.14 4.15
CA LEU A 276 7.60 -15.42 2.87
C LEU A 276 7.64 -13.90 3.05
N ASN A 277 7.21 -13.43 4.23
CA ASN A 277 6.97 -12.02 4.51
C ASN A 277 7.64 -11.64 5.84
N ALA A 278 8.49 -10.62 5.82
CA ALA A 278 9.05 -10.04 7.04
C ALA A 278 7.97 -9.59 8.05
N PRO A 279 8.13 -9.83 9.36
CA PRO A 279 7.15 -9.46 10.40
C PRO A 279 7.17 -7.95 10.72
N PHE A 280 6.88 -7.11 9.73
CA PHE A 280 6.85 -5.65 9.86
C PHE A 280 5.72 -5.13 10.74
N ASP A 281 4.74 -5.96 11.07
CA ASP A 281 3.68 -5.62 12.02
C ASP A 281 4.17 -5.36 13.45
N THR A 282 5.37 -5.86 13.80
CA THR A 282 6.08 -5.55 15.04
C THR A 282 6.21 -4.04 15.26
N LEU A 283 6.53 -3.26 14.21
CA LEU A 283 6.61 -1.80 14.29
C LEU A 283 5.27 -1.14 14.66
N PHE A 284 4.16 -1.75 14.30
CA PHE A 284 2.82 -1.22 14.59
C PHE A 284 2.34 -1.59 15.98
N LEU A 285 2.73 -2.76 16.48
CA LEU A 285 2.46 -3.23 17.83
C LEU A 285 3.29 -2.46 18.87
N GLU A 286 4.58 -2.28 18.59
CA GLU A 286 5.52 -1.61 19.50
C GLU A 286 5.60 -0.10 19.28
N ARG A 287 5.02 0.38 18.17
CA ARG A 287 4.81 1.77 17.76
C ARG A 287 5.78 2.80 18.37
N PRO A 288 6.68 3.39 17.57
CA PRO A 288 7.50 4.52 18.01
C PRO A 288 6.66 5.63 18.66
N ARG A 289 7.12 6.16 19.79
CA ARG A 289 6.34 7.10 20.61
C ARG A 289 5.88 8.31 19.78
N GLY A 290 4.57 8.55 19.78
CA GLY A 290 3.96 9.66 19.05
C GLY A 290 3.71 9.41 17.56
N ALA A 291 4.06 8.24 17.02
CA ALA A 291 3.74 7.90 15.64
C ALA A 291 2.24 7.60 15.46
N VAL A 292 1.61 8.23 14.49
CA VAL A 292 0.27 7.85 14.01
C VAL A 292 0.41 6.67 13.07
N THR A 293 -0.45 5.66 13.21
CA THR A 293 -0.40 4.44 12.42
C THR A 293 -1.61 4.35 11.49
N ILE A 294 -1.38 4.01 10.23
CA ILE A 294 -2.41 3.88 9.21
C ILE A 294 -2.25 2.51 8.55
N GLY A 295 -3.35 1.79 8.38
CA GLY A 295 -3.40 0.53 7.64
C GLY A 295 -4.34 0.67 6.46
N VAL A 296 -3.94 0.13 5.32
CA VAL A 296 -4.73 -0.01 4.10
C VAL A 296 -4.71 -1.48 3.72
N GLY A 297 -5.90 -2.08 3.59
CA GLY A 297 -6.05 -3.49 3.28
C GLY A 297 -7.38 -3.77 2.59
N ASP A 298 -7.50 -4.97 2.01
CA ASP A 298 -8.71 -5.40 1.32
C ASP A 298 -9.14 -6.84 1.64
N GLY A 299 -8.32 -7.64 2.32
CA GLY A 299 -8.59 -9.05 2.59
C GLY A 299 -8.96 -9.37 4.04
N GLY A 300 -8.60 -8.53 5.00
CA GLY A 300 -8.85 -8.72 6.44
C GLY A 300 -7.67 -9.32 7.21
N ASN A 301 -6.63 -9.77 6.52
CA ASN A 301 -5.39 -10.35 7.06
C ASN A 301 -4.22 -9.36 7.10
N GLU A 302 -4.46 -8.10 6.75
CA GLU A 302 -3.44 -7.04 6.70
C GLU A 302 -3.30 -6.30 8.04
N ILE A 303 -2.20 -5.58 8.18
CA ILE A 303 -1.96 -4.64 9.29
C ILE A 303 -3.09 -3.58 9.31
N GLY A 304 -3.72 -3.41 10.46
CA GLY A 304 -4.83 -2.47 10.67
C GLY A 304 -6.20 -3.15 10.71
N MET A 305 -6.37 -4.30 10.06
CA MET A 305 -7.65 -5.03 10.03
C MET A 305 -8.10 -5.53 11.40
N GLY A 306 -7.21 -5.54 12.41
CA GLY A 306 -7.55 -5.78 13.81
C GLY A 306 -8.62 -4.82 14.38
N ARG A 307 -8.88 -3.69 13.71
CA ARG A 307 -9.97 -2.76 14.10
C ARG A 307 -11.35 -3.25 13.73
N VAL A 308 -11.45 -4.04 12.66
CA VAL A 308 -12.69 -4.62 12.17
C VAL A 308 -12.68 -6.14 12.30
N ARG A 309 -11.81 -6.68 13.17
CA ARG A 309 -11.62 -8.13 13.35
C ARG A 309 -12.93 -8.89 13.59
N GLY A 310 -13.87 -8.32 14.33
CA GLY A 310 -15.18 -8.93 14.55
C GLY A 310 -16.01 -9.06 13.27
N ARG A 311 -15.92 -8.07 12.37
CA ARG A 311 -16.54 -8.12 11.03
C ARG A 311 -15.80 -9.08 10.12
N VAL A 312 -14.45 -9.06 10.13
CA VAL A 312 -13.63 -10.04 9.38
C VAL A 312 -13.99 -11.47 9.78
N ALA A 313 -14.06 -11.76 11.08
CA ALA A 313 -14.40 -13.08 11.60
C ALA A 313 -15.79 -13.59 11.18
N ARG A 314 -16.72 -12.69 10.87
CA ARG A 314 -18.11 -13.00 10.48
C ARG A 314 -18.30 -13.05 8.96
N ASP A 315 -17.72 -12.08 8.26
CA ASP A 315 -18.07 -11.80 6.86
C ASP A 315 -17.00 -12.27 5.86
N VAL A 316 -15.76 -12.49 6.29
CA VAL A 316 -14.66 -12.93 5.42
C VAL A 316 -14.50 -14.45 5.49
N PRO A 317 -14.38 -15.16 4.35
CA PRO A 317 -14.07 -16.58 4.33
C PRO A 317 -12.82 -16.91 5.16
N ARG A 318 -12.94 -17.85 6.10
CA ARG A 318 -11.87 -18.20 7.06
C ARG A 318 -11.42 -17.03 7.96
N GLY A 319 -12.22 -15.97 8.06
CA GLY A 319 -11.87 -14.74 8.79
C GLY A 319 -11.51 -14.94 10.26
N ARG A 320 -12.07 -15.97 10.93
CA ARG A 320 -11.69 -16.31 12.31
C ARG A 320 -10.21 -16.70 12.44
N ARG A 321 -9.68 -17.37 11.41
CA ARG A 321 -8.29 -17.85 11.32
C ARG A 321 -7.37 -16.78 10.77
N ILE A 322 -7.72 -16.17 9.64
CA ILE A 322 -6.82 -15.28 8.92
C ILE A 322 -6.84 -13.84 9.44
N GLY A 323 -7.90 -13.46 10.16
CA GLY A 323 -8.12 -12.10 10.59
C GLY A 323 -6.99 -11.58 11.47
N SER A 324 -6.30 -10.57 10.96
CA SER A 324 -5.21 -9.89 11.66
C SER A 324 -5.71 -9.31 12.98
N VAL A 325 -4.89 -9.40 14.03
CA VAL A 325 -5.15 -8.75 15.33
C VAL A 325 -4.52 -7.36 15.42
N VAL A 326 -3.67 -7.00 14.45
CA VAL A 326 -2.89 -5.77 14.48
C VAL A 326 -3.80 -4.58 14.19
N ARG A 327 -3.88 -3.63 15.13
CA ARG A 327 -4.68 -2.41 15.03
C ARG A 327 -3.79 -1.21 14.66
N THR A 328 -4.35 -0.29 13.90
CA THR A 328 -3.76 1.01 13.55
C THR A 328 -4.63 2.15 14.10
N ASP A 329 -4.24 3.43 14.00
CA ASP A 329 -5.06 4.60 14.38
C ASP A 329 -6.05 5.01 13.31
N HIS A 330 -5.79 4.64 12.07
CA HIS A 330 -6.76 4.70 10.97
C HIS A 330 -6.66 3.42 10.16
N LEU A 331 -7.81 2.86 9.78
CA LEU A 331 -7.91 1.72 8.87
C LEU A 331 -8.71 2.16 7.66
N ILE A 332 -8.13 1.98 6.48
CA ILE A 332 -8.77 2.18 5.20
C ILE A 332 -9.04 0.80 4.61
N VAL A 333 -10.30 0.54 4.27
CA VAL A 333 -10.67 -0.64 3.49
C VAL A 333 -11.11 -0.17 2.12
N ALA A 334 -10.60 -0.82 1.08
CA ALA A 334 -10.86 -0.47 -0.31
C ALA A 334 -10.99 -1.73 -1.17
N GLY A 335 -11.47 -1.57 -2.40
CA GLY A 335 -11.60 -2.66 -3.37
C GLY A 335 -10.27 -3.31 -3.74
N THR A 336 -9.20 -2.50 -3.74
CA THR A 336 -7.80 -2.93 -3.69
C THR A 336 -7.04 -1.99 -2.75
N SER A 337 -5.95 -2.44 -2.14
CA SER A 337 -5.13 -1.60 -1.29
C SER A 337 -4.52 -0.41 -2.03
N ASN A 338 -4.16 -0.59 -3.30
CA ASN A 338 -3.75 0.51 -4.18
C ASN A 338 -4.81 1.62 -4.25
N TRP A 339 -6.08 1.26 -4.43
CA TRP A 339 -7.18 2.23 -4.49
C TRP A 339 -7.38 2.97 -3.17
N GLY A 340 -7.20 2.28 -2.04
CA GLY A 340 -7.21 2.90 -0.72
C GLY A 340 -6.14 3.97 -0.57
N ALA A 341 -4.92 3.70 -1.06
CA ALA A 341 -3.83 4.68 -1.08
C ALA A 341 -4.14 5.87 -2.00
N TRP A 342 -4.70 5.64 -3.19
CA TRP A 342 -5.10 6.73 -4.10
C TRP A 342 -6.20 7.59 -3.48
N GLY A 343 -7.15 7.00 -2.76
CA GLY A 343 -8.18 7.71 -2.03
C GLY A 343 -7.61 8.63 -0.95
N LEU A 344 -6.55 8.21 -0.25
CA LEU A 344 -5.82 9.08 0.67
C LEU A 344 -5.18 10.25 -0.06
N VAL A 345 -4.55 10.02 -1.22
CA VAL A 345 -3.99 11.09 -2.05
C VAL A 345 -5.07 12.06 -2.54
N ALA A 346 -6.22 11.56 -2.98
CA ALA A 346 -7.35 12.39 -3.39
C ALA A 346 -7.84 13.31 -2.25
N HIS A 347 -7.93 12.79 -1.02
CA HIS A 347 -8.27 13.64 0.14
C HIS A 347 -7.16 14.63 0.48
N LEU A 348 -5.87 14.25 0.37
CA LEU A 348 -4.75 15.17 0.54
C LEU A 348 -4.79 16.30 -0.49
N THR A 349 -5.11 15.99 -1.76
CA THR A 349 -5.32 16.97 -2.82
C THR A 349 -6.39 18.00 -2.42
N LEU A 350 -7.54 17.55 -1.90
CA LEU A 350 -8.61 18.43 -1.43
C LEU A 350 -8.22 19.28 -0.22
N LEU A 351 -7.41 18.74 0.69
CA LEU A 351 -7.01 19.42 1.92
C LEU A 351 -5.88 20.43 1.69
N ALA A 352 -4.96 20.11 0.78
CA ALA A 352 -3.82 20.94 0.45
C ALA A 352 -4.13 21.97 -0.65
N GLY A 353 -5.24 21.82 -1.38
CA GLY A 353 -5.60 22.69 -2.49
C GLY A 353 -4.66 22.56 -3.71
N ARG A 354 -4.02 21.40 -3.88
CA ARG A 354 -2.98 21.14 -4.90
C ARG A 354 -3.19 19.74 -5.49
N ASP A 355 -3.07 19.57 -6.80
CA ASP A 355 -3.19 18.25 -7.42
C ASP A 355 -1.98 17.35 -7.09
N LEU A 356 -2.25 16.26 -6.36
CA LEU A 356 -1.24 15.28 -5.95
C LEU A 356 -1.47 13.88 -6.56
N LEU A 357 -2.60 13.66 -7.23
CA LEU A 357 -2.91 12.35 -7.80
C LEU A 357 -2.02 12.05 -8.99
N HIS A 358 -1.70 10.78 -9.21
CA HIS A 358 -1.10 10.32 -10.47
C HIS A 358 -2.14 10.21 -11.58
N THR A 359 -1.68 10.04 -12.82
CA THR A 359 -2.56 9.90 -13.99
C THR A 359 -2.86 8.42 -14.30
N PRO A 360 -3.96 8.13 -15.03
CA PRO A 360 -4.22 6.79 -15.55
C PRO A 360 -3.05 6.19 -16.37
N ASP A 361 -2.31 7.02 -17.11
CA ASP A 361 -1.14 6.54 -17.85
C ASP A 361 0.05 6.22 -16.94
N GLU A 362 0.25 7.02 -15.89
CA GLU A 362 1.21 6.70 -14.83
C GLU A 362 0.87 5.37 -14.17
N GLU A 363 -0.41 5.12 -13.85
CA GLU A 363 -0.86 3.85 -13.27
C GLU A 363 -0.56 2.65 -14.17
N ALA A 364 -0.90 2.76 -15.45
CA ALA A 364 -0.62 1.69 -16.40
C ALA A 364 0.89 1.43 -16.54
N ARG A 365 1.73 2.47 -16.49
CA ARG A 365 3.20 2.34 -16.45
C ARG A 365 3.69 1.67 -15.17
N LEU A 366 3.15 2.05 -14.01
CA LEU A 366 3.48 1.47 -12.71
C LEU A 366 3.19 -0.04 -12.70
N THR A 367 1.99 -0.44 -13.09
CA THR A 367 1.57 -1.85 -13.13
C THR A 367 2.48 -2.66 -14.07
N ARG A 368 2.75 -2.15 -15.29
CA ARG A 368 3.66 -2.82 -16.23
C ARG A 368 5.09 -2.92 -15.70
N ALA A 369 5.59 -1.90 -15.01
CA ALA A 369 6.93 -1.89 -14.44
C ALA A 369 7.07 -2.90 -13.29
N MET A 370 6.04 -3.09 -12.46
CA MET A 370 6.03 -4.12 -11.42
C MET A 370 6.10 -5.53 -12.01
N VAL A 371 5.28 -5.81 -13.02
CA VAL A 371 5.27 -7.10 -13.70
C VAL A 371 6.61 -7.37 -14.40
N ALA A 372 7.18 -6.37 -15.08
CA ALA A 372 8.51 -6.47 -15.67
C ALA A 372 9.62 -6.70 -14.62
N ALA A 373 9.39 -6.30 -13.37
CA ALA A 373 10.29 -6.57 -12.25
C ALA A 373 10.03 -7.94 -11.56
N GLY A 374 9.14 -8.77 -12.14
CA GLY A 374 8.80 -10.10 -11.67
C GLY A 374 7.56 -10.18 -10.78
N GLY A 375 6.84 -9.07 -10.58
CA GLY A 375 5.59 -9.06 -9.82
C GLY A 375 4.48 -9.87 -10.49
N VAL A 376 3.58 -10.43 -9.68
CA VAL A 376 2.46 -11.25 -10.13
C VAL A 376 1.13 -10.72 -9.63
N ASP A 377 0.04 -11.11 -10.27
CA ASP A 377 -1.31 -10.88 -9.75
C ASP A 377 -1.53 -11.68 -8.45
N GLY A 378 -1.99 -11.02 -7.38
CA GLY A 378 -2.15 -11.61 -6.05
C GLY A 378 -3.19 -12.74 -5.97
N LEU A 379 -4.09 -12.84 -6.95
CA LEU A 379 -5.16 -13.83 -6.97
C LEU A 379 -4.96 -14.94 -8.01
N THR A 380 -4.14 -14.74 -9.04
CA THR A 380 -3.83 -15.76 -10.06
C THR A 380 -2.40 -16.28 -10.00
N GLY A 381 -1.45 -15.49 -9.51
CA GLY A 381 -0.02 -15.80 -9.53
C GLY A 381 0.62 -15.60 -10.91
N GLU A 382 -0.12 -15.04 -11.86
CA GLU A 382 0.37 -14.83 -13.22
C GLU A 382 1.13 -13.51 -13.30
N GLY A 383 2.26 -13.50 -14.02
CA GLY A 383 3.00 -12.28 -14.38
C GLY A 383 2.31 -11.50 -15.50
N ARG A 384 1.03 -11.14 -15.29
CA ARG A 384 0.23 -10.35 -16.23
C ARG A 384 0.02 -8.93 -15.67
N PRO A 385 -0.13 -7.91 -16.54
CA PRO A 385 -0.43 -6.54 -16.12
C PRO A 385 -1.85 -6.39 -15.54
N SER A 386 -2.06 -6.91 -14.34
CA SER A 386 -3.28 -6.83 -13.55
C SER A 386 -2.95 -6.65 -12.06
N VAL A 387 -3.94 -6.18 -11.31
CA VAL A 387 -3.95 -6.19 -9.85
C VAL A 387 -5.26 -6.85 -9.42
N ASP A 388 -5.18 -7.89 -8.61
CA ASP A 388 -6.35 -8.62 -8.09
C ASP A 388 -7.36 -9.06 -9.16
N ARG A 389 -6.86 -9.64 -10.26
CA ARG A 389 -7.59 -10.04 -11.48
C ARG A 389 -8.24 -8.91 -12.26
N LEU A 390 -8.07 -7.68 -11.82
CA LEU A 390 -8.57 -6.52 -12.53
C LEU A 390 -7.51 -6.08 -13.54
N PRO A 391 -7.85 -5.99 -14.84
CA PRO A 391 -6.91 -5.54 -15.85
C PRO A 391 -6.69 -4.02 -15.72
N ILE A 392 -5.54 -3.53 -16.20
CA ILE A 392 -5.18 -2.10 -16.20
C ILE A 392 -6.33 -1.14 -16.56
N PRO A 393 -7.16 -1.37 -17.59
CA PRO A 393 -8.25 -0.45 -17.94
C PRO A 393 -9.26 -0.21 -16.81
N VAL A 394 -9.50 -1.19 -15.94
CA VAL A 394 -10.40 -1.03 -14.78
C VAL A 394 -9.79 -0.05 -13.78
N HIS A 395 -8.49 -0.21 -13.49
CA HIS A 395 -7.76 0.70 -12.60
C HIS A 395 -7.66 2.11 -13.18
N GLN A 396 -7.41 2.23 -14.48
CA GLN A 396 -7.36 3.51 -15.20
C GLN A 396 -8.70 4.24 -15.15
N ALA A 397 -9.81 3.54 -15.41
CA ALA A 397 -11.14 4.11 -15.34
C ALA A 397 -11.46 4.60 -13.92
N LEU A 398 -11.20 3.78 -12.89
CA LEU A 398 -11.43 4.17 -11.50
C LEU A 398 -10.59 5.38 -11.10
N LEU A 399 -9.31 5.42 -11.45
CA LEU A 399 -8.44 6.57 -11.18
C LEU A 399 -8.90 7.81 -11.94
N GLY A 400 -9.33 7.68 -13.19
CA GLY A 400 -9.91 8.76 -13.99
C GLY A 400 -11.12 9.38 -13.29
N THR A 401 -12.07 8.55 -12.87
CA THR A 401 -13.24 8.99 -12.11
C THR A 401 -12.85 9.61 -10.76
N LEU A 402 -11.87 9.04 -10.05
CA LEU A 402 -11.38 9.59 -8.79
C LEU A 402 -10.81 10.99 -8.98
N ARG A 403 -10.04 11.21 -10.06
CA ARG A 403 -9.46 12.52 -10.41
C ARG A 403 -10.56 13.53 -10.76
N GLU A 404 -11.49 13.18 -11.63
CA GLU A 404 -12.60 14.06 -12.03
C GLU A 404 -13.44 14.49 -10.82
N LEU A 405 -13.80 13.53 -9.97
CA LEU A 405 -14.54 13.79 -8.74
C LEU A 405 -13.75 14.67 -7.76
N THR A 406 -12.44 14.44 -7.64
CA THR A 406 -11.56 15.27 -6.81
C THR A 406 -11.52 16.72 -7.34
N SER A 407 -11.29 16.91 -8.64
CA SER A 407 -11.27 18.23 -9.29
C SER A 407 -12.59 18.97 -9.11
N HIS A 408 -13.73 18.30 -9.31
CA HIS A 408 -15.06 18.88 -9.09
C HIS A 408 -15.25 19.35 -7.63
N LEU A 409 -14.82 18.54 -6.67
CA LEU A 409 -14.88 18.88 -5.25
C LEU A 409 -13.92 20.02 -4.87
N MET A 410 -12.76 20.13 -5.52
CA MET A 410 -11.84 21.27 -5.35
C MET A 410 -12.48 22.57 -5.85
N THR A 411 -13.03 22.58 -7.07
CA THR A 411 -13.65 23.78 -7.65
C THR A 411 -14.84 24.25 -6.81
N ARG A 412 -15.68 23.33 -6.33
CA ARG A 412 -16.79 23.69 -5.43
C ARG A 412 -16.35 24.34 -4.13
N ARG A 413 -15.22 23.90 -3.54
CA ARG A 413 -14.67 24.54 -2.34
C ARG A 413 -14.15 25.95 -2.61
N GLY A 414 -13.53 26.16 -3.77
CA GLY A 414 -13.05 27.48 -4.19
C GLY A 414 -14.17 28.45 -4.60
N ALA A 415 -15.32 27.93 -5.05
CA ALA A 415 -16.47 28.73 -5.49
C ALA A 415 -17.41 29.18 -4.34
N THR A 416 -17.22 28.67 -3.11
CA THR A 416 -17.95 29.21 -1.94
C THR A 416 -17.38 30.59 -1.59
N PRO A 417 -18.18 31.68 -1.64
CA PRO A 417 -17.72 32.98 -1.18
C PRO A 417 -17.27 32.88 0.29
N ARG A 418 -16.15 33.52 0.65
CA ARG A 418 -15.84 33.73 2.06
C ARG A 418 -16.98 34.57 2.64
N ALA A 419 -17.73 34.00 3.57
CA ALA A 419 -18.68 34.77 4.38
C ALA A 419 -17.87 35.84 5.11
N GLY A 420 -17.95 37.09 4.63
CA GLY A 420 -17.15 38.20 5.15
C GLY A 420 -16.95 39.40 4.22
N GLU A 421 -17.26 39.31 2.93
CA GLU A 421 -17.15 40.47 2.01
C GLU A 421 -18.51 40.88 1.42
N GLN A 422 -19.48 41.18 2.29
CA GLN A 422 -20.62 42.06 1.94
C GLN A 422 -21.10 42.76 3.21
N GLU A 423 -20.35 43.77 3.67
CA GLU A 423 -20.92 44.95 4.30
C GLU A 423 -19.87 46.07 4.29
N THR A 424 -19.96 46.93 3.26
CA THR A 424 -19.72 48.39 3.28
C THR A 424 -19.37 48.88 1.87
N ALA A 425 -20.38 49.45 1.20
CA ALA A 425 -20.37 50.71 0.44
C ALA A 425 -21.53 50.69 -0.57
#